data_AF-A0A1Y2GNJ3-F1
#
_entry.id   AF-A0A1Y2GNJ3-F1
#
_cell.length_a   1.000
_cell.length_b   1.000
_cell.length_c   1.000
_cell.angle_alpha   90.00
_cell.angle_beta   90.00
_cell.angle_gamma   90.00
#
_symmetry.space_group_name_H-M   'P 1'
#
loop_
_entity.id
_entity.type
_entity.pdbx_description
1 polymer ?
#
loop_
_entity_poly.entity_id
_entity_poly.type
_entity_poly.pdbx_seq_one_letter_code
_entity_poly.pdbx_strand_id
1 'polypeptide(L)'
;MRRDNHKEVERRRRETINEGINEIAKAVPNCDKNKGSILRQAVKYIQTILAENERLAAEKELLDATRAEMNGYILEKSVSEATFEGLSKEHERLKKEYEDLRKKMDELEPHAAKKQRTE
;
A
#
# COMPACT_ATOMS: atom_id res chain seq x y z
N MET A 1 23.63 -55.71 33.59
CA MET A 1 22.98 -55.65 32.26
C MET A 1 21.63 -54.91 32.25
N ARG A 2 20.52 -55.43 32.80
CA ARG A 2 19.21 -54.71 32.72
C ARG A 2 19.18 -53.36 33.44
N ARG A 3 19.81 -53.25 34.62
CA ARG A 3 19.93 -52.00 35.39
C ARG A 3 20.82 -50.95 34.72
N ASP A 4 21.91 -51.37 34.09
CA ASP A 4 22.86 -50.46 33.43
C ASP A 4 22.26 -49.88 32.15
N ASN A 5 21.52 -50.70 31.40
CA ASN A 5 20.71 -50.21 30.27
C ASN A 5 19.67 -49.18 30.72
N HIS A 6 18.98 -49.42 31.82
CA HIS A 6 17.99 -48.47 32.33
C HIS A 6 18.63 -47.13 32.75
N LYS A 7 19.83 -47.15 33.33
CA LYS A 7 20.57 -45.91 33.67
C LYS A 7 20.99 -45.14 32.42
N GLU A 8 21.48 -45.84 31.41
CA GLU A 8 21.92 -45.23 30.15
C GLU A 8 20.75 -44.61 29.37
N VAL A 9 19.60 -45.31 29.32
CA VAL A 9 18.37 -44.78 28.72
C VAL A 9 17.92 -43.49 29.42
N GLU A 10 17.94 -43.47 30.75
CA GLU A 10 17.56 -42.30 31.53
C GLU A 10 18.53 -41.13 31.33
N ARG A 11 19.84 -41.40 31.22
CA ARG A 11 20.87 -40.39 30.94
C ARG A 11 20.60 -39.72 29.58
N ARG A 12 20.42 -40.51 28.52
CA ARG A 12 20.13 -39.98 27.17
C ARG A 12 18.86 -39.13 27.16
N ARG A 13 17.80 -39.57 27.83
CA ARG A 13 16.57 -38.77 27.96
C ARG A 13 16.85 -37.40 28.59
N ARG A 14 17.64 -37.34 29.66
CA ARG A 14 18.00 -36.08 30.33
C ARG A 14 18.86 -35.18 29.43
N GLU A 15 19.77 -35.75 28.66
CA GLU A 15 20.62 -35.01 27.72
C GLU A 15 19.78 -34.36 26.63
N THR A 16 18.89 -35.10 25.98
CA THR A 16 17.99 -34.56 24.95
C THR A 16 17.11 -33.43 25.51
N ILE A 17 16.56 -33.59 26.73
CA ILE A 17 15.78 -32.52 27.37
C ILE A 17 16.63 -31.27 27.62
N ASN A 18 17.88 -31.45 28.08
CA ASN A 18 18.76 -30.33 28.37
C ASN A 18 19.20 -29.60 27.09
N GLU A 19 19.47 -30.35 26.03
CA GLU A 19 19.75 -29.79 24.71
C GLU A 19 18.58 -28.94 24.21
N GLY A 20 17.35 -29.47 24.26
CA GLY A 20 16.15 -28.71 23.87
C GLY A 20 15.95 -27.43 24.69
N ILE A 21 16.16 -27.46 26.00
CA ILE A 21 16.07 -26.25 26.84
C ILE A 21 17.17 -25.23 26.48
N ASN A 22 18.38 -25.70 26.19
CA ASN A 22 19.48 -24.83 25.79
C ASN A 22 19.29 -24.22 24.39
N GLU A 23 18.63 -24.92 23.47
CA GLU A 23 18.25 -24.36 22.17
C GLU A 23 17.23 -23.23 22.32
N ILE A 24 16.20 -23.43 23.16
CA ILE A 24 15.22 -22.38 23.48
C ILE A 24 15.94 -21.14 24.04
N ALA A 25 16.90 -21.32 24.94
CA ALA A 25 17.65 -20.22 25.54
C ALA A 25 18.48 -19.41 24.52
N LYS A 26 18.88 -20.00 23.38
CA LYS A 26 19.59 -19.30 22.30
C LYS A 26 18.64 -18.48 21.42
N ALA A 27 17.42 -18.98 21.20
CA ALA A 27 16.44 -18.34 20.33
C ALA A 27 15.68 -17.19 21.02
N VAL A 28 15.54 -17.26 22.35
CA VAL A 28 14.77 -16.29 23.14
C VAL A 28 15.71 -15.24 23.73
N PRO A 29 15.46 -13.93 23.51
CA PRO A 29 16.29 -12.87 24.06
C PRO A 29 16.15 -12.77 25.59
N ASN A 30 17.22 -12.35 26.26
CA ASN A 30 17.29 -12.15 27.70
C ASN A 30 17.02 -13.42 28.53
N CYS A 31 17.47 -14.58 28.04
CA CYS A 31 17.39 -15.82 28.81
C CYS A 31 18.54 -15.96 29.82
N ASP A 32 18.17 -16.28 31.06
CA ASP A 32 19.10 -16.69 32.11
C ASP A 32 19.62 -18.12 31.91
N LYS A 33 20.56 -18.54 32.76
CA LYS A 33 21.07 -19.93 32.82
C LYS A 33 20.11 -20.92 33.52
N ASN A 34 19.06 -20.43 34.17
CA ASN A 34 18.11 -21.28 34.92
C ASN A 34 17.02 -21.83 33.98
N LYS A 35 16.89 -23.17 33.92
CA LYS A 35 15.90 -23.87 33.08
C LYS A 35 14.47 -23.39 33.29
N GLY A 36 14.05 -23.13 34.53
CA GLY A 36 12.71 -22.62 34.82
C GLY A 36 12.51 -21.18 34.37
N SER A 37 13.57 -20.36 34.43
CA SER A 37 13.54 -18.97 33.91
C SER A 37 13.46 -18.98 32.38
N ILE A 38 14.27 -19.82 31.71
CA ILE A 38 14.27 -20.00 30.25
C ILE A 38 12.85 -20.33 29.75
N LEU A 39 12.19 -21.32 30.34
CA LEU A 39 10.84 -21.73 29.91
C LEU A 39 9.81 -20.61 30.09
N ARG A 40 9.82 -19.90 31.23
CA ARG A 40 8.90 -18.77 31.45
C ARG A 40 9.16 -17.61 30.48
N GLN A 41 10.43 -17.30 30.24
CA GLN A 41 10.84 -16.24 29.34
C GLN A 41 10.46 -16.58 27.89
N ALA A 42 10.59 -17.85 27.48
CA ALA A 42 10.14 -18.32 26.18
C ALA A 42 8.63 -18.12 25.98
N VAL A 43 7.81 -18.48 26.98
CA VAL A 43 6.36 -18.26 26.93
C VAL A 43 6.03 -16.78 26.78
N LYS A 44 6.66 -15.91 27.59
CA LYS A 44 6.47 -14.46 27.51
C LYS A 44 6.87 -13.90 26.14
N TYR A 45 7.98 -14.37 25.59
CA TYR A 45 8.48 -13.93 24.29
C TYR A 45 7.53 -14.33 23.16
N ILE A 46 7.04 -15.58 23.16
CA ILE A 46 6.04 -16.05 22.19
C ILE A 46 4.77 -15.19 22.26
N GLN A 47 4.24 -14.93 23.46
CA GLN A 47 3.05 -14.08 23.63
C GLN A 47 3.30 -12.66 23.09
N THR A 48 4.48 -12.11 23.32
CA THR A 48 4.86 -10.77 22.83
C THR A 48 4.95 -10.74 21.31
N ILE A 49 5.59 -11.74 20.69
CA ILE A 49 5.68 -11.83 19.23
C ILE A 49 4.29 -12.00 18.60
N LEU A 50 3.43 -12.83 19.19
CA LEU A 50 2.08 -13.03 18.68
C LEU A 50 1.28 -11.72 18.71
N ALA A 51 1.31 -11.00 19.84
CA ALA A 51 0.65 -9.70 19.95
C ALA A 51 1.22 -8.66 18.97
N GLU A 52 2.54 -8.63 18.79
CA GLU A 52 3.17 -7.72 17.84
C GLU A 52 2.87 -8.10 16.39
N ASN A 53 2.80 -9.39 16.05
CA ASN A 53 2.39 -9.85 14.73
C ASN A 53 0.95 -9.46 14.41
N GLU A 54 0.03 -9.59 15.38
CA GLU A 54 -1.35 -9.12 15.22
C GLU A 54 -1.40 -7.60 14.98
N ARG A 55 -0.63 -6.83 15.76
CA ARG A 55 -0.51 -5.38 15.60
C ARG A 55 0.02 -4.99 14.21
N LEU A 56 1.10 -5.63 13.77
CA LEU A 56 1.71 -5.40 12.46
C LEU A 56 0.80 -5.83 11.30
N ALA A 57 0.02 -6.91 11.47
CA ALA A 57 -0.96 -7.32 10.49
C ALA A 57 -2.07 -6.27 10.31
N ALA A 58 -2.59 -5.72 11.41
CA ALA A 58 -3.57 -4.62 11.36
C ALA A 58 -2.99 -3.33 10.75
N GLU A 59 -1.74 -2.99 11.10
CA GLU A 59 -1.04 -1.83 10.51
C GLU A 59 -0.85 -1.99 9.00
N LYS A 60 -0.49 -3.20 8.56
CA LYS A 60 -0.37 -3.52 7.14
C LYS A 60 -1.71 -3.39 6.40
N GLU A 61 -2.79 -3.89 6.98
CA GLU A 61 -4.13 -3.77 6.39
C GLU A 61 -4.53 -2.29 6.19
N LEU A 62 -4.26 -1.44 7.17
CA LEU A 62 -4.50 0.00 7.07
C LEU A 62 -3.65 0.66 5.98
N LEU A 63 -2.37 0.28 5.87
CA LEU A 63 -1.48 0.79 4.83
C LEU A 63 -1.95 0.37 3.43
N ASP A 64 -2.38 -0.88 3.27
CA ASP A 64 -2.90 -1.39 2.00
C ASP A 64 -4.20 -0.67 1.59
N ALA A 65 -5.09 -0.36 2.54
CA ALA A 65 -6.29 0.44 2.29
C ALA A 65 -5.94 1.88 1.83
N THR A 66 -5.04 2.56 2.57
CA THR A 66 -4.58 3.90 2.21
C THR A 66 -3.91 3.93 0.83
N ARG A 67 -3.14 2.89 0.50
CA ARG A 67 -2.51 2.76 -0.82
C ARG A 67 -3.55 2.57 -1.93
N ALA A 68 -4.60 1.80 -1.69
CA ALA A 68 -5.69 1.62 -2.65
C ALA A 68 -6.42 2.95 -2.91
N GLU A 69 -6.71 3.71 -1.86
CA GLU A 69 -7.30 5.06 -1.98
C GLU A 69 -6.39 6.00 -2.80
N MET A 70 -5.10 6.03 -2.49
CA MET A 70 -4.14 6.87 -3.23
C MET A 70 -4.05 6.50 -4.71
N ASN A 71 -4.07 5.20 -5.04
CA ASN A 71 -4.11 4.75 -6.42
C ASN A 71 -5.41 5.19 -7.13
N GLY A 72 -6.54 5.22 -6.42
CA GLY A 72 -7.80 5.76 -6.91
C GLY A 72 -7.68 7.25 -7.28
N TYR A 73 -7.13 8.06 -6.38
CA TYR A 73 -6.89 9.49 -6.64
C TYR A 73 -5.96 9.73 -7.83
N ILE A 74 -4.90 8.92 -7.98
CA ILE A 74 -3.99 9.02 -9.12
C ILE A 74 -4.73 8.74 -10.42
N LEU A 75 -5.56 7.69 -10.45
CA LEU A 75 -6.34 7.35 -11.64
C LEU A 75 -7.35 8.44 -12.00
N GLU A 76 -8.09 8.94 -11.01
CA GLU A 76 -9.06 10.03 -11.21
C GLU A 76 -8.38 11.31 -11.72
N LYS A 77 -7.20 11.63 -11.17
CA LYS A 77 -6.38 12.74 -11.65
C LYS A 77 -5.96 12.53 -13.11
N SER A 78 -5.45 11.36 -13.48
CA SER A 78 -5.05 11.08 -14.86
C SER A 78 -6.24 11.15 -15.84
N VAL A 79 -7.42 10.68 -15.44
CA VAL A 79 -8.64 10.84 -16.25
C VAL A 79 -9.01 12.31 -16.40
N SER A 80 -8.99 13.07 -15.31
CA SER A 80 -9.29 14.51 -15.31
C SER A 80 -8.33 15.28 -16.23
N GLU A 81 -7.03 14.99 -16.16
CA GLU A 81 -6.01 15.58 -17.04
C GLU A 81 -6.27 15.26 -18.53
N ALA A 82 -6.60 14.00 -18.86
CA ALA A 82 -6.93 13.61 -20.22
C ALA A 82 -8.21 14.29 -20.74
N THR A 83 -9.25 14.41 -19.89
CA THR A 83 -10.47 15.15 -20.26
C THR A 83 -10.18 16.63 -20.48
N PHE A 84 -9.39 17.25 -19.60
CA PHE A 84 -9.00 18.64 -19.73
C PHE A 84 -8.24 18.91 -21.04
N GLU A 85 -7.28 18.05 -21.39
CA GLU A 85 -6.57 18.13 -22.66
C GLU A 85 -7.52 18.05 -23.86
N GLY A 86 -8.49 17.13 -23.81
CA GLY A 86 -9.53 16.99 -24.84
C GLY A 86 -10.39 18.26 -24.97
N LEU A 87 -10.87 18.81 -23.85
CA LEU A 87 -11.65 20.06 -23.85
C LEU A 87 -10.84 21.24 -24.38
N SER A 88 -9.55 21.34 -24.02
CA SER A 88 -8.66 22.39 -24.52
C SER A 88 -8.53 22.35 -26.04
N LYS A 89 -8.35 21.15 -26.62
CA LYS A 89 -8.28 20.98 -28.09
C LYS A 89 -9.59 21.38 -28.78
N GLU A 90 -10.72 20.98 -28.22
CA GLU A 90 -12.04 21.33 -28.78
C GLU A 90 -12.32 22.83 -28.67
N HIS A 91 -11.93 23.45 -27.56
CA HIS A 91 -12.03 24.90 -27.38
C HIS A 91 -11.19 25.66 -28.42
N GLU A 92 -9.95 25.23 -28.70
CA GLU A 92 -9.13 25.82 -29.76
C GLU A 92 -9.78 25.68 -31.15
N ARG A 93 -10.37 24.52 -31.44
CA ARG A 93 -11.08 24.26 -32.70
C ARG A 93 -12.27 25.19 -32.87
N LEU A 94 -13.15 25.24 -31.87
CA LEU A 94 -14.34 26.10 -31.87
C LEU A 94 -13.98 27.59 -31.95
N LYS A 95 -12.92 28.00 -31.25
CA LYS A 95 -12.43 29.39 -31.31
C LYS A 95 -12.02 29.77 -32.73
N LYS A 96 -11.31 28.88 -33.43
CA LYS A 96 -10.93 29.09 -34.84
C LYS A 96 -12.14 29.14 -35.76
N GLU A 97 -13.07 28.20 -35.62
CA GLU A 97 -14.32 28.18 -36.40
C GLU A 97 -15.15 29.46 -36.19
N TYR A 98 -15.24 29.95 -34.95
CA TYR A 98 -15.90 31.21 -34.61
C TYR A 98 -15.23 32.42 -35.27
N GLU A 99 -13.90 32.51 -35.22
CA GLU A 99 -13.15 33.59 -35.88
C GLU A 99 -13.35 33.59 -37.41
N ASP A 100 -13.37 32.42 -38.03
CA ASP A 100 -13.60 32.26 -39.47
C ASP A 100 -15.04 32.64 -39.86
N LEU A 101 -16.04 32.22 -39.09
CA LEU A 101 -17.44 32.62 -39.30
C LEU A 101 -17.64 34.11 -39.12
N ARG A 102 -17.01 34.71 -38.10
CA ARG A 102 -17.07 36.15 -37.86
C ARG A 102 -16.53 36.95 -39.05
N LYS A 103 -15.37 36.56 -39.60
CA LYS A 103 -14.83 37.18 -40.82
C LYS A 103 -15.79 37.10 -42.00
N LYS A 104 -16.37 35.92 -42.25
CA LYS A 104 -17.36 35.72 -43.32
C LYS A 104 -18.61 36.60 -43.12
N MET A 105 -19.05 36.80 -41.88
CA MET A 105 -20.17 37.68 -41.56
C MET A 105 -19.83 39.14 -41.88
N ASP A 106 -18.64 39.60 -41.47
CA ASP A 106 -18.14 40.95 -41.79
C ASP A 106 -18.00 41.17 -43.31
N GLU A 107 -17.64 40.13 -44.08
CA GLU A 107 -17.57 40.15 -45.55
C GLU A 107 -18.95 40.17 -46.24
N LEU A 108 -20.01 39.70 -45.57
CA LEU A 108 -21.39 39.69 -46.08
C LEU A 108 -22.17 40.96 -45.70
N GLU A 109 -21.78 41.66 -44.63
CA GLU A 109 -22.33 42.97 -44.23
C GLU A 109 -22.00 44.21 -45.13
N PRO A 110 -21.12 44.21 -46.16
CA PRO A 110 -20.85 45.42 -46.96
C PRO A 110 -22.02 45.93 -47.81
N HIS A 111 -23.16 45.23 -47.86
CA HIS A 111 -24.26 45.53 -48.78
C HIS A 111 -25.61 45.85 -48.15
N ALA A 112 -25.75 45.84 -46.82
CA ALA A 112 -26.98 46.34 -46.18
C ALA A 112 -27.03 47.88 -46.10
N ALA A 113 -25.88 48.57 -46.11
CA ALA A 113 -25.81 50.02 -45.91
C ALA A 113 -25.88 50.88 -47.20
N LYS A 114 -26.05 50.28 -48.40
CA LYS A 114 -26.10 51.03 -49.68
C LYS A 114 -27.50 51.17 -50.30
N LYS A 115 -28.57 50.84 -49.57
CA LYS A 115 -29.97 51.10 -50.00
C LYS A 115 -30.64 52.18 -49.13
N GLN A 116 -30.05 53.38 -49.09
CA GLN A 116 -30.65 54.65 -48.67
C GLN A 116 -29.53 55.68 -48.88
N ARG A 117 -29.57 56.67 -49.76
CA ARG A 117 -30.65 57.46 -50.35
C ARG A 117 -30.18 57.95 -51.73
N THR A 118 -31.00 57.74 -52.75
CA THR A 118 -31.08 58.63 -53.91
C THR A 118 -32.54 59.05 -54.00
N GLU A 119 -32.72 60.33 -54.32
CA GLU A 119 -33.94 61.15 -54.32
C GLU A 119 -34.25 61.88 -53.00
#